data_AF-A0A8T5KK04-F1
#
_entry.id   AF-A0A8T5KK04-F1
#
_cell.length_a   1.000
_cell.length_b   1.000
_cell.length_c   1.000
_cell.angle_alpha   90.00
_cell.angle_beta   90.00
_cell.angle_gamma   90.00
#
_symmetry.space_group_name_H-M   'P 1'
#
loop_
_entity.id
_entity.type
_entity.pdbx_description
1 polymer ?
#
loop_
_entity_poly.entity_id
_entity_poly.type
_entity_poly.pdbx_seq_one_letter_code
_entity_poly.pdbx_strand_id
1 'polypeptide(L)'
;EGYMAKGIADADSMIVISHFKGHGSGVYGGSIKNIAIGCSSKRGKFNVHMCNHPTVGWNHWEFTSENCIGEECPDAELCNNMCPAHAIKIKEDHAEFDPDKCIGCFGHQRPLYRCDLWEKGEMFNDWRNYFLVGMGDAASAYVEQMGKDKIGYLSYALDIAPACDCVPGSDRPVIPNMGVFASRDMVAIDIAALDMSVKATGIPGSAAETHGVMDSGDEKFTGIVGMSQWITANTCVAHGSGSKEYELVEPELREDEAWLAHKSFSPGRPSGWYLNKVMAKAEAWTPAGGFKYSEKPRLTIDELSKR
;
A
#
# COMPACT_ATOMS: atom_id res chain seq x y z
N GLU A 1 12.06 -20.40 -7.73
CA GLU A 1 11.15 -21.50 -7.31
C GLU A 1 10.02 -20.93 -6.45
N GLY A 2 8.76 -21.24 -6.75
CA GLY A 2 7.60 -20.83 -5.95
C GLY A 2 7.09 -21.96 -5.06
N TYR A 3 6.70 -21.66 -3.82
CA TYR A 3 6.20 -22.66 -2.85
C TYR A 3 4.81 -22.26 -2.35
N MET A 4 3.80 -22.62 -3.12
CA MET A 4 2.40 -22.31 -2.84
C MET A 4 1.83 -23.14 -1.68
N ALA A 5 0.85 -22.60 -0.96
CA ALA A 5 0.11 -23.35 0.05
C ALA A 5 -0.76 -24.44 -0.62
N LYS A 6 -0.66 -25.68 -0.14
CA LYS A 6 -1.32 -26.85 -0.73
C LYS A 6 -2.83 -26.65 -0.91
N GLY A 7 -3.53 -26.15 0.10
CA GLY A 7 -4.99 -25.98 0.03
C GLY A 7 -5.45 -24.99 -1.06
N ILE A 8 -4.60 -24.03 -1.43
CA ILE A 8 -4.91 -23.10 -2.53
C ILE A 8 -4.54 -23.77 -3.86
N ALA A 9 -3.40 -24.47 -3.93
CA ALA A 9 -3.00 -25.19 -5.14
C ALA A 9 -3.97 -26.32 -5.55
N ASP A 10 -4.67 -26.91 -4.58
CA ASP A 10 -5.70 -27.92 -4.80
C ASP A 10 -7.09 -27.32 -5.12
N ALA A 11 -7.27 -25.99 -5.05
CA ALA A 11 -8.57 -25.35 -5.25
C ALA A 11 -8.94 -25.26 -6.75
N ASP A 12 -10.24 -25.35 -7.05
CA ASP A 12 -10.72 -25.25 -8.44
C ASP A 12 -10.63 -23.82 -9.01
N SER A 13 -10.81 -22.81 -8.17
CA SER A 13 -10.84 -21.38 -8.52
C SER A 13 -10.60 -20.51 -7.29
N MET A 14 -10.25 -19.25 -7.49
CA MET A 14 -9.96 -18.30 -6.41
C MET A 14 -10.53 -16.92 -6.70
N ILE A 15 -11.12 -16.28 -5.70
CA ILE A 15 -11.40 -14.84 -5.70
C ILE A 15 -10.44 -14.17 -4.72
N VAL A 16 -9.63 -13.25 -5.23
CA VAL A 16 -8.63 -12.50 -4.49
C VAL A 16 -9.23 -11.18 -4.07
N ILE A 17 -9.44 -11.00 -2.77
CA ILE A 17 -9.94 -9.74 -2.21
C ILE A 17 -8.78 -9.03 -1.54
N SER A 18 -8.42 -7.86 -2.06
CA SER A 18 -7.29 -7.06 -1.61
C SER A 18 -7.75 -5.72 -1.07
N HIS A 19 -6.97 -5.19 -0.13
CA HIS A 19 -7.03 -3.80 0.28
C HIS A 19 -5.87 -3.07 -0.40
N PHE A 20 -6.18 -2.15 -1.32
CA PHE A 20 -5.18 -1.33 -1.97
C PHE A 20 -4.72 -0.19 -1.05
N LYS A 21 -3.45 -0.21 -0.67
CA LYS A 21 -2.87 0.74 0.30
C LYS A 21 -1.35 0.78 0.23
N GLY A 22 -0.70 1.58 1.07
CA GLY A 22 0.75 1.55 1.22
C GLY A 22 1.28 0.28 1.89
N HIS A 23 2.55 -0.03 1.66
CA HIS A 23 3.27 -1.14 2.27
C HIS A 23 4.73 -0.75 2.48
N GLY A 24 5.39 -1.23 3.54
CA GLY A 24 6.79 -0.89 3.87
C GLY A 24 7.78 -1.32 2.78
N SER A 25 8.50 -2.43 2.96
CA SER A 25 9.44 -2.92 1.93
C SER A 25 8.77 -3.35 0.61
N GLY A 26 7.43 -3.31 0.54
CA GLY A 26 6.64 -3.72 -0.63
C GLY A 26 6.11 -2.55 -1.47
N VAL A 27 6.34 -1.31 -1.04
CA VAL A 27 5.83 -0.06 -1.62
C VAL A 27 4.31 0.11 -1.49
N TYR A 28 3.54 -0.82 -2.03
CA TYR A 28 2.08 -0.86 -1.93
C TYR A 28 1.58 -2.29 -1.67
N GLY A 29 0.38 -2.38 -1.13
CA GLY A 29 -0.40 -3.60 -1.01
C GLY A 29 -1.48 -3.60 -2.08
N GLY A 30 -1.63 -4.73 -2.77
CA GLY A 30 -2.61 -4.94 -3.83
C GLY A 30 -2.77 -6.44 -4.09
N SER A 31 -3.36 -6.78 -5.22
CA SER A 31 -3.57 -8.15 -5.66
C SER A 31 -2.26 -8.93 -5.83
N ILE A 32 -1.22 -8.30 -6.38
CA ILE A 32 0.09 -8.94 -6.56
C ILE A 32 0.67 -9.35 -5.20
N LYS A 33 0.70 -8.42 -4.24
CA LYS A 33 1.20 -8.71 -2.88
C LYS A 33 0.35 -9.77 -2.18
N ASN A 34 -0.97 -9.72 -2.36
CA ASN A 34 -1.90 -10.67 -1.76
C ASN A 34 -1.64 -12.09 -2.27
N ILE A 35 -1.47 -12.28 -3.58
CA ILE A 35 -1.06 -13.58 -4.13
C ILE A 35 0.35 -13.95 -3.64
N ALA A 36 1.34 -13.08 -3.83
CA ALA A 36 2.74 -13.37 -3.51
C ALA A 36 2.94 -13.85 -2.07
N ILE A 37 2.34 -13.18 -1.10
CA ILE A 37 2.52 -13.46 0.33
C ILE A 37 1.39 -14.31 0.90
N GLY A 38 0.15 -14.04 0.52
CA GLY A 38 -1.04 -14.72 1.03
C GLY A 38 -1.17 -16.16 0.52
N CYS A 39 -0.79 -16.42 -0.74
CA CYS A 39 -0.84 -17.77 -1.30
C CYS A 39 0.42 -18.61 -1.01
N SER A 40 1.48 -17.98 -0.49
CA SER A 40 2.72 -18.66 -0.14
C SER A 40 2.54 -19.59 1.08
N SER A 41 3.11 -20.79 0.98
CA SER A 41 3.36 -21.67 2.13
C SER A 41 4.36 -21.01 3.11
N LYS A 42 4.59 -21.61 4.28
CA LYS A 42 5.63 -21.14 5.22
C LYS A 42 7.00 -21.00 4.54
N ARG A 43 7.40 -22.00 3.75
CA ARG A 43 8.65 -21.97 2.97
C ARG A 43 8.61 -20.90 1.88
N GLY A 44 7.49 -20.76 1.19
CA GLY A 44 7.30 -19.72 0.17
C GLY A 44 7.47 -18.31 0.72
N LYS A 45 6.92 -18.06 1.92
CA LYS A 45 7.09 -16.78 2.61
C LYS A 45 8.57 -16.50 2.87
N PHE A 46 9.33 -17.45 3.43
CA PHE A 46 10.78 -17.24 3.65
C PHE A 46 11.55 -16.99 2.35
N ASN A 47 11.23 -17.73 1.28
CA ASN A 47 11.90 -17.54 -0.01
C ASN A 47 11.64 -16.14 -0.60
N VAL A 48 10.40 -15.65 -0.57
CA VAL A 48 10.05 -14.32 -1.09
C VAL A 48 10.79 -13.20 -0.35
N HIS A 49 11.06 -13.38 0.95
CA HIS A 49 11.80 -12.39 1.73
C HIS A 49 13.29 -12.32 1.38
N MET A 50 13.86 -13.26 0.62
CA MET A 50 15.25 -13.23 0.14
C MET A 50 16.33 -13.12 1.25
N CYS A 51 15.99 -13.37 2.52
CA CYS A 51 16.90 -13.13 3.65
C CYS A 51 18.17 -13.99 3.63
N ASN A 52 18.09 -15.18 3.04
CA ASN A 52 19.22 -16.09 2.86
C ASN A 52 19.63 -16.23 1.39
N HIS A 53 19.28 -15.24 0.54
CA HIS A 53 19.71 -15.26 -0.84
C HIS A 53 21.25 -15.20 -0.90
N PRO A 54 21.93 -16.02 -1.72
CA PRO A 54 23.40 -16.15 -1.73
C PRO A 54 24.16 -14.88 -2.16
N THR A 55 23.45 -13.85 -2.60
CA THR A 55 24.04 -12.60 -3.09
C THR A 55 23.53 -11.36 -2.36
N VAL A 56 22.28 -11.35 -1.90
CA VAL A 56 21.64 -10.16 -1.29
C VAL A 56 21.07 -10.44 0.10
N GLY A 57 21.22 -11.67 0.60
CA GLY A 57 20.75 -12.06 1.91
C GLY A 57 21.52 -11.37 3.04
N TRP A 58 20.93 -11.37 4.23
CA TRP A 58 21.43 -10.69 5.42
C TRP A 58 22.82 -11.17 5.86
N ASN A 59 23.15 -12.41 5.50
CA ASN A 59 24.45 -13.03 5.78
C ASN A 59 25.61 -12.34 5.05
N HIS A 60 25.30 -11.48 4.08
CA HIS A 60 26.26 -10.74 3.27
C HIS A 60 26.28 -9.24 3.59
N TRP A 61 25.47 -8.80 4.55
CA TRP A 61 25.43 -7.40 4.94
C TRP A 61 26.46 -7.12 6.03
N GLU A 62 26.95 -5.89 6.07
CA GLU A 62 27.87 -5.45 7.11
C GLU A 62 27.15 -5.40 8.47
N PHE A 63 27.81 -5.96 9.49
CA PHE A 63 27.33 -6.02 10.86
C PHE A 63 28.23 -5.24 11.80
N THR A 64 27.73 -4.11 12.30
CA THR A 64 28.46 -3.13 13.12
C THR A 64 28.33 -3.48 14.60
N SER A 65 29.08 -4.51 15.01
CA SER A 65 29.09 -5.11 16.35
C SER A 65 29.12 -4.09 17.50
N GLU A 66 29.92 -3.04 17.33
CA GLU A 66 30.21 -1.99 18.31
C GLU A 66 29.03 -1.04 18.60
N ASN A 67 27.98 -1.04 17.78
CA ASN A 67 26.80 -0.22 18.04
C ASN A 67 25.92 -0.81 19.16
N CYS A 68 26.16 -2.06 19.56
CA CYS A 68 25.47 -2.67 20.68
C CYS A 68 26.19 -2.31 21.99
N ILE A 69 25.45 -1.83 22.99
CA ILE A 69 26.00 -1.54 24.33
C ILE A 69 26.09 -2.77 25.24
N GLY A 70 25.89 -3.98 24.68
CA GLY A 70 26.04 -5.24 25.39
C GLY A 70 24.94 -5.58 26.41
N GLU A 71 25.29 -6.38 27.41
CA GLU A 71 24.38 -6.98 28.39
C GLU A 71 23.69 -5.97 29.30
N GLU A 72 24.26 -4.77 29.45
CA GLU A 72 23.63 -3.67 30.19
C GLU A 72 22.40 -3.09 29.46
N CYS A 73 22.20 -3.43 28.18
CA CYS A 73 21.05 -3.00 27.41
C CYS A 73 19.74 -3.56 28.03
N PRO A 74 18.72 -2.72 28.31
CA PRO A 74 17.42 -3.19 28.78
C PRO A 74 16.73 -4.21 27.84
N ASP A 75 17.10 -4.20 26.56
CA ASP A 75 16.57 -5.10 25.53
C ASP A 75 17.49 -6.32 25.27
N ALA A 76 18.57 -6.53 26.04
CA ALA A 76 19.55 -7.60 25.80
C ALA A 76 18.92 -9.01 25.85
N GLU A 77 18.03 -9.26 26.82
CA GLU A 77 17.30 -10.54 26.94
C GLU A 77 16.40 -10.77 25.73
N LEU A 78 15.71 -9.72 25.25
CA LEU A 78 14.89 -9.78 24.06
C LEU A 78 15.74 -10.16 22.84
N CYS A 79 16.88 -9.51 22.64
CA CYS A 79 17.78 -9.78 21.52
C CYS A 79 18.35 -11.21 21.56
N ASN A 80 18.77 -11.70 22.73
CA ASN A 80 19.27 -13.06 22.90
C ASN A 80 18.20 -14.13 22.64
N ASN A 81 16.94 -13.86 22.99
CA ASN A 81 15.83 -14.80 22.81
C ASN A 81 15.21 -14.76 21.41
N MET A 82 15.54 -13.77 20.59
CA MET A 82 14.91 -13.57 19.29
C MET A 82 15.37 -14.55 18.22
N CYS A 83 16.63 -14.96 18.26
CA CYS A 83 17.23 -15.76 17.21
C CYS A 83 17.02 -17.26 17.46
N PRO A 84 16.11 -17.94 16.73
CA PRO A 84 15.88 -19.37 16.92
C PRO A 84 17.08 -20.23 16.53
N ALA A 85 18.04 -19.66 15.79
CA ALA A 85 19.26 -20.33 15.36
C ALA A 85 20.50 -19.93 16.19
N HIS A 86 20.33 -19.04 17.19
CA HIS A 86 21.42 -18.48 17.99
C HIS A 86 22.58 -17.90 17.15
N ALA A 87 22.24 -17.36 15.98
CA ALA A 87 23.14 -16.66 15.07
C ALA A 87 23.51 -15.25 15.59
N ILE A 88 22.75 -14.71 16.54
CA ILE A 88 23.05 -13.41 17.17
C ILE A 88 23.18 -13.64 18.67
N LYS A 89 24.21 -13.04 19.26
CA LYS A 89 24.45 -13.09 20.71
C LYS A 89 24.86 -11.72 21.20
N ILE A 90 24.23 -11.26 22.27
CA ILE A 90 24.67 -10.09 23.00
C ILE A 90 25.77 -10.52 23.98
N LYS A 91 26.89 -9.79 23.98
CA LYS A 91 28.03 -9.95 24.87
C LYS A 91 28.06 -8.81 25.89
N GLU A 92 29.06 -8.83 26.76
CA GLU A 92 29.27 -7.81 27.80
C GLU A 92 29.17 -6.39 27.25
N ASP A 93 29.82 -6.09 26.11
CA ASP A 93 29.96 -4.74 25.56
C ASP A 93 29.65 -4.61 24.05
N HIS A 94 29.20 -5.69 23.38
CA HIS A 94 28.91 -5.69 21.93
C HIS A 94 27.93 -6.80 21.54
N ALA A 95 27.60 -6.90 20.25
CA ALA A 95 26.84 -8.03 19.69
C ALA A 95 27.69 -8.82 18.70
N GLU A 96 27.58 -10.15 18.69
CA GLU A 96 28.17 -11.01 17.68
C GLU A 96 27.09 -11.52 16.71
N PHE A 97 27.41 -11.55 15.42
CA PHE A 97 26.59 -12.19 14.39
C PHE A 97 27.38 -13.29 13.67
N ASP A 98 26.81 -14.50 13.62
CA ASP A 98 27.31 -15.67 12.93
C ASP A 98 26.47 -15.91 11.65
N PRO A 99 26.96 -15.48 10.47
CA PRO A 99 26.20 -15.59 9.23
C PRO A 99 25.93 -17.04 8.80
N ASP A 100 26.80 -17.99 9.16
CA ASP A 100 26.64 -19.41 8.78
C ASP A 100 25.49 -20.08 9.54
N LYS A 101 25.14 -19.58 10.72
CA LYS A 101 23.98 -20.06 11.49
C LYS A 101 22.65 -19.40 11.09
N CYS A 102 22.68 -18.29 10.36
CA CYS A 102 21.46 -17.56 10.05
C CYS A 102 20.56 -18.33 9.07
N ILE A 103 19.32 -18.57 9.48
CA ILE A 103 18.31 -19.31 8.70
C ILE A 103 17.35 -18.40 7.90
N GLY A 104 17.59 -17.09 7.88
CA GLY A 104 16.77 -16.16 7.10
C GLY A 104 15.32 -16.05 7.56
N CYS A 105 15.07 -16.21 8.86
CA CYS A 105 13.72 -16.26 9.43
C CYS A 105 12.97 -14.92 9.45
N PHE A 106 13.60 -13.83 8.97
CA PHE A 106 13.06 -12.47 8.99
C PHE A 106 12.79 -11.85 10.37
N GLY A 107 13.08 -12.56 11.47
CA GLY A 107 12.69 -12.15 12.84
C GLY A 107 13.38 -10.88 13.34
N HIS A 108 14.59 -10.59 12.86
CA HIS A 108 15.42 -9.51 13.38
C HIS A 108 15.23 -8.15 12.69
N GLN A 109 14.32 -8.06 11.70
CA GLN A 109 14.18 -6.86 10.87
C GLN A 109 13.85 -5.61 11.71
N ARG A 110 13.00 -5.69 12.74
CA ARG A 110 12.56 -4.49 13.48
C ARG A 110 13.50 -4.05 14.61
N PRO A 111 14.05 -4.95 15.43
CA PRO A 111 14.85 -4.55 16.60
C PRO A 111 16.27 -4.12 16.24
N LEU A 112 16.89 -4.75 15.23
CA LEU A 112 18.31 -4.53 14.94
C LEU A 112 18.57 -3.31 14.04
N TYR A 113 17.54 -2.80 13.36
CA TYR A 113 17.60 -1.49 12.71
C TYR A 113 17.53 -0.31 13.67
N ARG A 114 17.16 -0.52 14.94
CA ARG A 114 17.10 0.56 15.94
C ARG A 114 18.48 0.99 16.41
N CYS A 115 19.39 0.03 16.50
CA CYS A 115 20.76 0.23 16.94
C CYS A 115 21.75 0.29 15.77
N ASP A 116 21.25 0.33 14.52
CA ASP A 116 22.07 0.30 13.29
C ASP A 116 23.16 -0.80 13.33
N LEU A 117 22.80 -1.99 13.84
CA LEU A 117 23.70 -3.14 13.88
C LEU A 117 23.90 -3.75 12.49
N TRP A 118 22.92 -3.57 11.61
CA TRP A 118 23.03 -3.90 10.20
C TRP A 118 23.05 -2.61 9.40
N GLU A 119 24.08 -2.44 8.59
CA GLU A 119 24.23 -1.25 7.78
C GLU A 119 23.11 -1.15 6.74
N LYS A 120 22.49 0.04 6.63
CA LYS A 120 21.46 0.35 5.63
C LYS A 120 22.09 0.92 4.34
N GLY A 121 23.12 0.25 3.83
CA GLY A 121 23.90 0.64 2.65
C GLY A 121 23.35 0.08 1.33
N GLU A 122 24.23 -0.11 0.35
CA GLU A 122 23.87 -0.62 -0.98
C GLU A 122 23.19 -2.00 -0.91
N MET A 123 23.73 -2.92 -0.12
CA MET A 123 23.18 -4.27 0.05
C MET A 123 21.75 -4.30 0.59
N PHE A 124 21.42 -3.37 1.49
CA PHE A 124 20.05 -3.19 2.00
C PHE A 124 19.12 -2.74 0.87
N ASN A 125 19.55 -1.78 0.05
CA ASN A 125 18.76 -1.28 -1.08
C ASN A 125 18.60 -2.34 -2.19
N ASP A 126 19.65 -3.12 -2.47
CA ASP A 126 19.58 -4.23 -3.40
C ASP A 126 18.58 -5.27 -2.91
N TRP A 127 18.71 -5.75 -1.66
CA TRP A 127 17.75 -6.69 -1.09
C TRP A 127 16.31 -6.18 -1.18
N ARG A 128 16.07 -4.90 -0.89
CA ARG A 128 14.75 -4.28 -1.01
C ARG A 128 14.19 -4.37 -2.43
N ASN A 129 15.00 -4.12 -3.45
CA ASN A 129 14.59 -4.26 -4.85
C ASN A 129 14.37 -5.73 -5.25
N TYR A 130 15.28 -6.63 -4.85
CA TYR A 130 15.14 -8.07 -5.11
C TYR A 130 13.97 -8.70 -4.37
N PHE A 131 13.58 -8.17 -3.21
CA PHE A 131 12.36 -8.55 -2.51
C PHE A 131 11.10 -8.23 -3.35
N LEU A 132 11.06 -7.05 -3.99
CA LEU A 132 9.97 -6.68 -4.90
C LEU A 132 9.94 -7.58 -6.14
N VAL A 133 11.10 -7.93 -6.69
CA VAL A 133 11.21 -8.93 -7.77
C VAL A 133 10.70 -10.28 -7.30
N GLY A 134 11.16 -10.77 -6.14
CA GLY A 134 10.74 -12.04 -5.55
C GLY A 134 9.23 -12.12 -5.28
N MET A 135 8.61 -10.99 -4.90
CA MET A 135 7.15 -10.89 -4.79
C MET A 135 6.46 -11.07 -6.15
N GLY A 136 6.96 -10.39 -7.19
CA GLY A 136 6.44 -10.54 -8.56
C GLY A 136 6.58 -11.97 -9.07
N ASP A 137 7.78 -12.56 -8.96
CA ASP A 137 8.08 -13.95 -9.33
C ASP A 137 7.13 -14.94 -8.66
N ALA A 138 6.93 -14.83 -7.34
CA ALA A 138 6.04 -15.71 -6.61
C ALA A 138 4.58 -15.54 -7.03
N ALA A 139 4.13 -14.30 -7.22
CA ALA A 139 2.78 -14.04 -7.71
C ALA A 139 2.55 -14.66 -9.10
N SER A 140 3.49 -14.47 -10.02
CA SER A 140 3.44 -15.05 -11.36
C SER A 140 3.35 -16.57 -11.32
N ALA A 141 4.23 -17.22 -10.55
CA ALA A 141 4.24 -18.68 -10.43
C ALA A 141 2.93 -19.25 -9.87
N TYR A 142 2.32 -18.57 -8.89
CA TYR A 142 1.06 -19.03 -8.28
C TYR A 142 -0.14 -18.81 -9.21
N VAL A 143 -0.17 -17.69 -9.95
CA VAL A 143 -1.18 -17.45 -10.98
C VAL A 143 -1.06 -18.46 -12.12
N GLU A 144 0.15 -18.75 -12.56
CA GLU A 144 0.41 -19.76 -13.59
C GLU A 144 -0.09 -21.14 -13.15
N GLN A 145 0.25 -21.57 -11.93
CA GLN A 145 -0.18 -22.87 -11.42
C GLN A 145 -1.71 -23.00 -11.33
N MET A 146 -2.40 -21.96 -10.86
CA MET A 146 -3.86 -22.00 -10.77
C MET A 146 -4.55 -21.93 -12.14
N GLY A 147 -3.90 -21.27 -13.10
CA GLY A 147 -4.48 -20.87 -14.37
C GLY A 147 -5.23 -19.54 -14.24
N LYS A 148 -4.83 -18.56 -15.05
CA LYS A 148 -5.33 -17.18 -15.01
C LYS A 148 -6.87 -17.08 -15.07
N ASP A 149 -7.49 -17.89 -15.92
CA ASP A 149 -8.95 -17.87 -16.13
C ASP A 149 -9.76 -18.34 -14.91
N LYS A 150 -9.08 -18.96 -13.93
CA LYS A 150 -9.69 -19.47 -12.70
C LYS A 150 -9.60 -18.49 -11.54
N ILE A 151 -9.05 -17.30 -11.77
CA ILE A 151 -8.87 -16.28 -10.73
C ILE A 151 -9.69 -15.03 -11.07
N GLY A 152 -10.36 -14.47 -10.06
CA GLY A 152 -10.97 -13.15 -10.11
C GLY A 152 -10.39 -12.25 -9.03
N TYR A 153 -10.30 -10.96 -9.29
CA TYR A 153 -9.67 -10.00 -8.39
C TYR A 153 -10.65 -8.88 -8.03
N LEU A 154 -10.72 -8.55 -6.74
CA LEU A 154 -11.42 -7.40 -6.20
C LEU A 154 -10.44 -6.60 -5.34
N SER A 155 -10.35 -5.30 -5.57
CA SER A 155 -9.44 -4.42 -4.83
C SER A 155 -10.22 -3.26 -4.22
N TYR A 156 -10.27 -3.21 -2.89
CA TYR A 156 -10.85 -2.13 -2.12
C TYR A 156 -9.81 -1.04 -1.92
N ALA A 157 -9.97 0.08 -2.60
CA ALA A 157 -9.10 1.25 -2.48
C ALA A 157 -9.79 2.30 -1.62
N LEU A 158 -9.95 1.97 -0.34
CA LEU A 158 -10.63 2.75 0.69
C LEU A 158 -9.66 2.90 1.87
N ASP A 159 -9.72 4.00 2.62
CA ASP A 159 -8.90 4.22 3.83
C ASP A 159 -7.40 3.91 3.60
N ILE A 160 -6.88 4.46 2.49
CA ILE A 160 -5.57 4.14 1.91
C ILE A 160 -4.44 4.65 2.81
N ALA A 161 -4.12 3.91 3.86
CA ALA A 161 -3.06 4.21 4.82
C ALA A 161 -1.66 4.03 4.21
N PRO A 162 -0.61 4.69 4.76
CA PRO A 162 0.77 4.56 4.25
C PRO A 162 1.40 3.18 4.53
N ALA A 163 0.88 2.42 5.50
CA ALA A 163 1.40 1.12 5.90
C ALA A 163 0.36 -0.01 5.73
N CYS A 164 0.84 -1.25 5.59
CA CYS A 164 0.00 -2.43 5.42
C CYS A 164 -0.89 -2.71 6.63
N ASP A 165 -1.99 -3.44 6.45
CA ASP A 165 -2.82 -3.97 7.55
C ASP A 165 -2.08 -4.95 8.49
N CYS A 166 -0.85 -5.32 8.12
CA CYS A 166 0.00 -6.20 8.90
C CYS A 166 0.79 -5.47 10.01
N VAL A 167 0.73 -4.13 10.07
CA VAL A 167 1.31 -3.35 11.17
C VAL A 167 0.27 -3.13 12.29
N PRO A 168 0.69 -2.96 13.56
CA PRO A 168 -0.23 -2.93 14.70
C PRO A 168 -1.05 -1.62 14.84
N GLY A 169 -1.11 -0.79 13.80
CA GLY A 169 -1.82 0.48 13.81
C GLY A 169 -2.12 0.98 12.39
N SER A 170 -2.94 2.01 12.28
CA SER A 170 -3.18 2.72 11.02
C SER A 170 -2.93 4.20 11.22
N ASP A 171 -2.27 4.80 10.25
CA ASP A 171 -2.13 6.25 10.16
C ASP A 171 -3.27 6.84 9.31
N ARG A 172 -3.32 8.17 9.19
CA ARG A 172 -4.21 8.90 8.30
C ARG A 172 -4.05 8.40 6.85
N PRO A 173 -5.16 8.22 6.10
CA PRO A 173 -5.07 7.91 4.67
C PRO A 173 -4.23 8.93 3.91
N VAL A 174 -3.45 8.46 2.94
CA VAL A 174 -2.53 9.29 2.15
C VAL A 174 -3.21 9.99 0.98
N ILE A 175 -4.28 9.38 0.46
CA ILE A 175 -5.11 9.89 -0.64
C ILE A 175 -6.59 9.54 -0.39
N PRO A 176 -7.54 10.24 -1.04
CA PRO A 176 -8.97 9.94 -0.94
C PRO A 176 -9.33 8.53 -1.43
N ASN A 177 -10.48 8.05 -0.98
CA ASN A 177 -11.05 6.78 -1.42
C ASN A 177 -11.28 6.77 -2.93
N MET A 178 -10.82 5.70 -3.60
CA MET A 178 -10.94 5.51 -5.05
C MET A 178 -12.03 4.50 -5.42
N GLY A 179 -12.64 3.84 -4.43
CA GLY A 179 -13.74 2.90 -4.62
C GLY A 179 -13.29 1.45 -4.61
N VAL A 180 -13.98 0.62 -5.39
CA VAL A 180 -13.72 -0.82 -5.51
C VAL A 180 -13.47 -1.17 -6.96
N PHE A 181 -12.33 -1.81 -7.23
CA PHE A 181 -11.96 -2.29 -8.55
C PHE A 181 -12.26 -3.78 -8.67
N ALA A 182 -12.59 -4.22 -9.88
CA ALA A 182 -12.75 -5.62 -10.22
C ALA A 182 -11.99 -5.93 -11.52
N SER A 183 -11.37 -7.10 -11.61
CA SER A 183 -10.63 -7.52 -12.80
C SER A 183 -10.49 -9.05 -12.88
N ARG A 184 -10.15 -9.53 -14.07
CA ARG A 184 -9.64 -10.90 -14.31
C ARG A 184 -8.12 -10.95 -14.46
N ASP A 185 -7.47 -9.79 -14.51
CA ASP A 185 -6.02 -9.65 -14.62
C ASP A 185 -5.45 -9.01 -13.34
N MET A 186 -4.53 -9.72 -12.70
CA MET A 186 -3.87 -9.35 -11.45
C MET A 186 -3.05 -8.07 -11.57
N VAL A 187 -2.39 -7.87 -12.71
CA VAL A 187 -1.52 -6.71 -12.92
C VAL A 187 -2.40 -5.51 -13.27
N ALA A 188 -3.36 -5.67 -14.16
CA ALA A 188 -4.21 -4.58 -14.61
C ALA A 188 -4.97 -3.90 -13.45
N ILE A 189 -5.47 -4.68 -12.48
CA ILE A 189 -6.19 -4.11 -11.32
C ILE A 189 -5.29 -3.27 -10.40
N ASP A 190 -4.04 -3.72 -10.19
CA ASP A 190 -3.09 -2.99 -9.36
C ASP A 190 -2.54 -1.76 -10.12
N ILE A 191 -2.33 -1.87 -11.43
CA ILE A 191 -1.95 -0.74 -12.30
C ILE A 191 -3.05 0.32 -12.34
N ALA A 192 -4.31 -0.06 -12.51
CA ALA A 192 -5.44 0.88 -12.49
C ALA A 192 -5.52 1.66 -11.17
N ALA A 193 -5.31 0.96 -10.04
CA ALA A 193 -5.30 1.59 -8.73
C ALA A 193 -4.07 2.52 -8.53
N LEU A 194 -2.88 2.12 -9.00
CA LEU A 194 -1.68 2.97 -8.98
C LEU A 194 -1.86 4.22 -9.84
N ASP A 195 -2.38 4.10 -11.06
CA ASP A 195 -2.60 5.23 -11.96
C ASP A 195 -3.64 6.21 -11.40
N MET A 196 -4.69 5.72 -10.75
CA MET A 196 -5.64 6.57 -10.03
C MET A 196 -5.00 7.22 -8.79
N SER A 197 -4.11 6.52 -8.09
CA SER A 197 -3.39 7.08 -6.93
C SER A 197 -2.48 8.24 -7.31
N VAL A 198 -1.84 8.18 -8.49
CA VAL A 198 -1.00 9.25 -9.03
C VAL A 198 -1.84 10.48 -9.37
N LYS A 199 -3.06 10.28 -9.90
CA LYS A 199 -3.98 11.38 -10.25
C LYS A 199 -4.58 12.04 -9.00
N ALA A 200 -4.61 11.35 -7.87
CA ALA A 200 -5.17 11.86 -6.63
C ALA A 200 -4.22 12.87 -5.94
N THR A 201 -4.83 13.90 -5.32
CA THR A 201 -4.14 14.82 -4.42
C THR A 201 -3.97 14.17 -3.05
N GLY A 202 -2.82 14.40 -2.42
CA GLY A 202 -2.54 13.93 -1.06
C GLY A 202 -3.48 14.54 -0.02
N ILE A 203 -3.71 13.83 1.07
CA ILE A 203 -4.51 14.31 2.20
C ILE A 203 -3.63 15.14 3.16
N PRO A 204 -4.02 16.36 3.56
CA PRO A 204 -3.26 17.16 4.51
C PRO A 204 -3.01 16.47 5.85
N GLY A 205 -1.81 16.64 6.40
CA GLY A 205 -1.32 15.98 7.62
C GLY A 205 -1.25 14.46 7.53
N SER A 206 -1.20 13.90 6.31
CA SER A 206 -0.87 12.49 6.07
C SER A 206 0.62 12.33 5.73
N ALA A 207 1.07 11.08 5.59
CA ALA A 207 2.41 10.79 5.11
C ALA A 207 2.73 11.39 3.73
N ALA A 208 1.72 11.69 2.89
CA ALA A 208 1.93 12.38 1.63
C ALA A 208 2.49 13.80 1.84
N GLU A 209 2.01 14.52 2.87
CA GLU A 209 2.52 15.85 3.21
C GLU A 209 3.93 15.76 3.80
N THR A 210 4.15 14.81 4.71
CA THR A 210 5.47 14.58 5.34
C THR A 210 6.57 14.31 4.30
N HIS A 211 6.23 13.60 3.21
CA HIS A 211 7.18 13.23 2.17
C HIS A 211 7.11 14.15 0.94
N GLY A 212 6.32 15.23 0.99
CA GLY A 212 6.24 16.21 -0.10
C GLY A 212 5.67 15.67 -1.41
N VAL A 213 4.77 14.69 -1.36
CA VAL A 213 4.10 14.07 -2.52
C VAL A 213 2.60 14.38 -2.55
N MET A 214 2.26 15.66 -2.41
CA MET A 214 0.86 16.10 -2.28
C MET A 214 0.17 16.30 -3.63
N ASP A 215 0.91 16.54 -4.70
CA ASP A 215 0.35 17.03 -5.94
C ASP A 215 -0.15 15.91 -6.84
N SER A 216 -1.14 16.23 -7.68
CA SER A 216 -1.57 15.31 -8.75
C SER A 216 -0.41 15.13 -9.73
N GLY A 217 -0.06 13.87 -10.01
CA GLY A 217 1.13 13.51 -10.77
C GLY A 217 2.24 12.90 -9.90
N ASP A 218 2.24 13.10 -8.58
CA ASP A 218 3.25 12.49 -7.71
C ASP A 218 2.96 11.00 -7.46
N GLU A 219 3.98 10.16 -7.60
CA GLU A 219 3.95 8.76 -7.17
C GLU A 219 3.97 8.68 -5.63
N LYS A 220 2.78 8.65 -5.03
CA LYS A 220 2.58 8.68 -3.58
C LYS A 220 3.38 7.59 -2.86
N PHE A 221 3.25 6.35 -3.30
CA PHE A 221 3.89 5.21 -2.62
C PHE A 221 5.40 5.18 -2.86
N THR A 222 5.86 5.52 -4.08
CA THR A 222 7.29 5.66 -4.37
C THR A 222 7.93 6.73 -3.48
N GLY A 223 7.32 7.92 -3.37
CA GLY A 223 7.87 9.01 -2.57
C GLY A 223 7.87 8.74 -1.07
N ILE A 224 6.83 8.06 -0.54
CA ILE A 224 6.76 7.71 0.89
C ILE A 224 7.78 6.64 1.26
N VAL A 225 8.00 5.64 0.39
CA VAL A 225 8.82 4.46 0.73
C VAL A 225 10.26 4.59 0.22
N GLY A 226 10.50 5.40 -0.81
CA GLY A 226 11.80 5.55 -1.46
C GLY A 226 12.18 4.36 -2.35
N MET A 227 11.21 3.61 -2.89
CA MET A 227 11.45 2.57 -3.90
C MET A 227 10.38 2.63 -4.98
N SER A 228 10.70 2.20 -6.19
CA SER A 228 9.77 2.22 -7.30
C SER A 228 8.56 1.31 -7.06
N GLN A 229 7.36 1.88 -7.12
CA GLN A 229 6.09 1.14 -7.09
C GLN A 229 5.86 0.23 -8.30
N TRP A 230 6.72 0.28 -9.32
CA TRP A 230 6.54 -0.45 -10.58
C TRP A 230 7.22 -1.81 -10.63
N ILE A 231 8.19 -2.08 -9.75
CA ILE A 231 9.06 -3.27 -9.85
C ILE A 231 8.25 -4.57 -9.82
N THR A 232 7.31 -4.70 -8.88
CA THR A 232 6.46 -5.91 -8.73
C THR A 232 5.60 -6.15 -9.97
N ALA A 233 4.93 -5.12 -10.47
CA ALA A 233 4.09 -5.20 -11.67
C ALA A 233 4.92 -5.48 -12.93
N ASN A 234 6.08 -4.83 -13.09
CA ASN A 234 7.01 -5.07 -14.20
C ASN A 234 7.49 -6.52 -14.22
N THR A 235 7.82 -7.07 -13.06
CA THR A 235 8.24 -8.46 -12.92
C THR A 235 7.13 -9.40 -13.38
N CYS A 236 5.88 -9.15 -12.94
CA CYS A 236 4.73 -9.94 -13.36
C CYS A 236 4.49 -9.89 -14.88
N VAL A 237 4.65 -8.72 -15.50
CA VAL A 237 4.52 -8.52 -16.95
C VAL A 237 5.63 -9.24 -17.70
N ALA A 238 6.88 -9.19 -17.21
CA ALA A 238 8.01 -9.89 -17.80
C ALA A 238 7.81 -11.41 -17.82
N HIS A 239 7.15 -11.96 -16.79
CA HIS A 239 6.74 -13.38 -16.74
C HIS A 239 5.45 -13.67 -17.50
N GLY A 240 4.84 -12.66 -18.10
CA GLY A 240 3.58 -12.77 -18.83
C GLY A 240 2.39 -13.12 -17.95
N SER A 241 2.42 -12.88 -16.63
CA SER A 241 1.33 -13.24 -15.70
C SER A 241 0.21 -12.19 -15.60
N GLY A 242 0.29 -11.12 -16.37
CA GLY A 242 -0.74 -10.09 -16.50
C GLY A 242 -0.28 -8.94 -17.41
N SER A 243 -1.13 -7.92 -17.54
CA SER A 243 -0.92 -6.78 -18.44
C SER A 243 -0.98 -5.44 -17.68
N LYS A 244 -0.19 -4.46 -18.14
CA LYS A 244 -0.37 -3.06 -17.74
C LYS A 244 -1.44 -2.35 -18.56
N GLU A 245 -1.78 -2.86 -19.73
CA GLU A 245 -2.84 -2.31 -20.55
C GLU A 245 -4.18 -2.69 -19.92
N TYR A 246 -5.03 -1.69 -19.71
CA TYR A 246 -6.36 -1.86 -19.15
C TYR A 246 -7.32 -0.80 -19.71
N GLU A 247 -8.61 -1.13 -19.71
CA GLU A 247 -9.69 -0.17 -19.94
C GLU A 247 -10.47 -0.02 -18.64
N LEU A 248 -10.59 1.21 -18.14
CA LEU A 248 -11.41 1.48 -16.97
C LEU A 248 -12.88 1.61 -17.40
N VAL A 249 -13.68 0.61 -17.06
CA VAL A 249 -15.12 0.60 -17.30
C VAL A 249 -15.84 0.96 -16.01
N GLU A 250 -16.50 2.11 -15.98
CA GLU A 250 -17.38 2.48 -14.86
C GLU A 250 -18.71 1.72 -14.98
N PRO A 251 -19.18 1.05 -13.91
CA PRO A 251 -20.46 0.37 -13.95
C PRO A 251 -21.61 1.37 -14.08
N GLU A 252 -22.64 1.01 -14.85
CA GLU A 252 -23.85 1.83 -14.94
C GLU A 252 -24.53 1.91 -13.56
N LEU A 253 -24.87 3.14 -13.16
CA LEU A 253 -25.66 3.36 -11.94
C LEU A 253 -27.02 2.69 -12.10
N ARG A 254 -27.36 1.82 -11.15
CA ARG A 254 -28.67 1.17 -11.15
C ARG A 254 -29.77 2.22 -10.92
N GLU A 255 -30.94 2.02 -11.51
CA GLU A 255 -32.04 2.98 -11.41
C GLU A 255 -32.53 3.21 -9.97
N ASP A 256 -32.37 2.21 -9.10
CA ASP A 256 -32.70 2.27 -7.67
C ASP A 256 -31.67 3.05 -6.82
N GLU A 257 -30.46 3.29 -7.33
CA GLU A 257 -29.41 4.10 -6.68
C GLU A 257 -29.27 5.50 -7.30
N ALA A 258 -29.78 5.69 -8.51
CA ALA A 258 -29.74 6.94 -9.28
C ALA A 258 -30.55 8.11 -8.67
N TRP A 259 -31.28 7.91 -7.57
CA TRP A 259 -32.01 9.01 -6.91
C TRP A 259 -31.07 9.97 -6.16
N LEU A 260 -29.95 9.47 -5.61
CA LEU A 260 -28.88 10.30 -5.01
C LEU A 260 -27.94 10.87 -6.08
N ALA A 261 -27.69 10.11 -7.14
CA ALA A 261 -27.00 10.54 -8.35
C ALA A 261 -28.03 10.98 -9.40
N HIS A 262 -28.84 11.98 -9.06
CA HIS A 262 -29.93 12.49 -9.90
C HIS A 262 -29.49 12.55 -11.37
N LYS A 263 -30.20 11.90 -12.29
CA LYS A 263 -29.79 11.66 -13.70
C LYS A 263 -29.26 12.90 -14.47
N SER A 264 -29.63 14.10 -14.03
CA SER A 264 -29.07 15.36 -14.55
C SER A 264 -27.64 15.66 -14.06
N PHE A 265 -27.26 15.32 -12.83
CA PHE A 265 -25.95 15.68 -12.28
C PHE A 265 -24.94 14.53 -12.47
N SER A 266 -23.84 14.84 -13.15
CA SER A 266 -22.68 13.95 -13.33
C SER A 266 -21.40 14.72 -13.05
N PRO A 267 -20.24 14.09 -12.82
CA PRO A 267 -18.96 14.80 -12.72
C PRO A 267 -18.69 15.75 -13.90
N GLY A 268 -19.06 15.36 -15.14
CA GLY A 268 -18.98 16.21 -16.33
C GLY A 268 -20.13 17.23 -16.51
N ARG A 269 -21.17 17.17 -15.67
CA ARG A 269 -22.34 18.06 -15.68
C ARG A 269 -22.78 18.34 -14.23
N PRO A 270 -21.97 19.04 -13.43
CA PRO A 270 -22.35 19.34 -12.05
C PRO A 270 -23.57 20.26 -12.01
N SER A 271 -24.15 20.51 -10.82
CA SER A 271 -25.27 21.44 -10.66
C SER A 271 -25.00 22.81 -11.30
N GLY A 272 -23.76 23.29 -11.19
CA GLY A 272 -23.27 24.50 -11.85
C GLY A 272 -23.43 24.50 -13.37
N TRP A 273 -23.32 23.36 -14.06
CA TRP A 273 -23.51 23.27 -15.52
C TRP A 273 -24.93 23.64 -15.95
N TYR A 274 -25.92 23.19 -15.18
CA TYR A 274 -27.34 23.51 -15.40
C TYR A 274 -27.66 24.92 -14.93
N LEU A 275 -27.14 25.29 -13.75
CA LEU A 275 -27.33 26.62 -13.18
C LEU A 275 -26.69 27.69 -14.05
N ASN A 276 -25.57 27.44 -14.74
CA ASN A 276 -24.92 28.41 -15.62
C ASN A 276 -25.91 28.98 -16.65
N LYS A 277 -26.75 28.16 -17.28
CA LYS A 277 -27.76 28.63 -18.25
C LYS A 277 -28.80 29.56 -17.63
N VAL A 278 -29.10 29.37 -16.35
CA VAL A 278 -30.06 30.17 -15.59
C VAL A 278 -29.39 31.43 -15.05
N MET A 279 -28.20 31.29 -14.46
CA MET A 279 -27.40 32.36 -13.87
C MET A 279 -26.84 33.31 -14.93
N ALA A 280 -26.47 32.83 -16.11
CA ALA A 280 -26.04 33.70 -17.23
C ALA A 280 -27.15 34.62 -17.73
N LYS A 281 -28.43 34.26 -17.50
CA LYS A 281 -29.59 35.11 -17.81
C LYS A 281 -29.98 36.03 -16.65
N ALA A 282 -29.39 35.84 -15.48
CA ALA A 282 -29.75 36.57 -14.29
C ALA A 282 -28.57 37.42 -13.84
N GLU A 283 -28.65 38.73 -14.09
CA GLU A 283 -27.57 39.68 -13.78
C GLU A 283 -27.14 39.67 -12.31
N ALA A 284 -28.06 39.33 -11.40
CA ALA A 284 -27.86 38.80 -10.06
C ALA A 284 -29.25 38.44 -9.49
N TRP A 285 -29.34 37.42 -8.62
CA TRP A 285 -30.59 37.18 -7.85
C TRP A 285 -30.66 38.02 -6.58
N THR A 286 -29.62 38.82 -6.32
CA THR A 286 -29.62 39.84 -5.29
C THR A 286 -30.67 40.88 -5.64
N PRO A 287 -31.67 41.14 -4.78
CA PRO A 287 -32.68 42.15 -5.05
C PRO A 287 -32.05 43.52 -5.28
N ALA A 288 -32.66 44.34 -6.14
CA ALA A 288 -32.22 45.72 -6.34
C ALA A 288 -32.29 46.48 -5.00
N GLY A 289 -31.16 47.04 -4.57
CA GLY A 289 -30.99 47.65 -3.24
C GLY A 289 -30.52 46.68 -2.13
N GLY A 290 -30.09 45.47 -2.51
CA GLY A 290 -29.67 44.44 -1.57
C GLY A 290 -30.86 43.72 -0.93
N PHE A 291 -30.57 42.73 -0.09
CA PHE A 291 -31.64 42.07 0.64
C PHE A 291 -32.26 43.00 1.67
N LYS A 292 -33.59 43.08 1.69
CA LYS A 292 -34.36 43.82 2.72
C LYS A 292 -34.45 42.98 3.99
N TYR A 293 -33.34 42.79 4.67
CA TYR A 293 -33.30 42.20 6.00
C TYR A 293 -33.02 43.28 7.04
N SER A 294 -33.52 43.08 8.27
CA SER A 294 -33.05 43.88 9.40
C SER A 294 -31.55 43.64 9.58
N GLU A 295 -30.77 44.70 9.80
CA GLU A 295 -29.30 44.61 10.01
C GLU A 295 -28.91 43.66 11.15
N LYS A 296 -29.86 43.38 12.05
CA LYS A 296 -29.74 42.38 13.09
C LYS A 296 -30.91 41.40 12.99
N PRO A 297 -30.65 40.07 13.06
CA PRO A 297 -31.73 39.10 13.12
C PRO A 297 -32.58 39.37 14.37
N ARG A 298 -33.90 39.16 14.28
CA ARG A 298 -34.85 39.42 15.39
C ARG A 298 -34.52 38.62 16.65
N LEU A 299 -33.88 37.48 16.47
CA LEU A 299 -33.30 36.65 17.51
C LEU A 299 -31.81 36.55 17.18
N THR A 300 -30.96 36.68 18.20
CA THR A 300 -29.52 36.47 18.07
C THR A 300 -29.23 35.03 17.63
N ILE A 301 -28.07 34.80 17.01
CA ILE A 301 -27.63 33.44 16.69
C ILE A 301 -27.56 32.60 17.97
N ASP A 302 -27.16 33.17 19.10
CA ASP A 302 -27.16 32.50 20.40
C ASP A 302 -28.56 32.10 20.88
N GLU A 303 -29.60 32.90 20.59
CA GLU A 303 -30.99 32.53 20.88
C GLU A 303 -31.49 31.44 19.93
N LEU A 304 -31.17 31.52 18.64
CA LEU A 304 -31.54 30.53 17.63
C LEU A 304 -30.75 29.22 17.75
N SER A 305 -29.59 29.24 18.41
CA SER A 305 -28.71 28.09 18.61
C SER A 305 -28.97 27.36 19.93
N LYS A 306 -29.89 27.87 20.76
CA LYS A 306 -30.39 27.13 21.92
C LYS A 306 -31.38 26.08 21.45
N ARG A 307 -31.25 24.88 22.02
CA ARG A 307 -32.07 23.70 21.73
C ARG A 307 -33.49 23.84 22.23
#